data_AF-A0A401I945-F1
#
_entry.id   AF-A0A401I945-F1
#
_cell.length_a   1.000
_cell.length_b   1.000
_cell.length_c   1.000
_cell.angle_alpha   90.00
_cell.angle_beta   90.00
_cell.angle_gamma   90.00
#
_symmetry.space_group_name_H-M   'P 1'
#
loop_
_entity.id
_entity.type
_entity.pdbx_description
1 polymer ?
#
loop_
_entity_poly.entity_id
_entity_poly.type
_entity_poly.pdbx_seq_one_letter_code
_entity_poly.pdbx_strand_id
1 'polypeptide(L)'
;MLTPLSTFRSEPTVFTYDEGRQTYQPRNYNDRYFNEEIDMRKAIASSDNIFAVNSVMSVGPEEVIATARKLGIESAMQPVPSLALGAFPVSPYEMASAFSVLA
;
A
#
# COMPACT_ATOMS: atom_id res chain seq x y z
N MET A 1 -15.01 -5.39 -0.44
CA MET A 1 -14.08 -6.21 0.35
C MET A 1 -13.00 -6.72 -0.60
N LEU A 2 -11.71 -6.47 -0.30
CA LEU A 2 -10.61 -6.99 -1.13
C LEU A 2 -10.44 -8.50 -0.91
N THR A 3 -10.12 -9.22 -1.96
CA THR A 3 -9.82 -10.66 -1.94
C THR A 3 -8.55 -10.92 -2.77
N PRO A 4 -7.96 -12.13 -2.71
CA PRO A 4 -6.83 -12.47 -3.57
C PRO A 4 -7.12 -12.36 -5.08
N LEU A 5 -8.40 -12.44 -5.48
CA LEU A 5 -8.84 -12.30 -6.88
C LEU A 5 -9.23 -10.87 -7.26
N SER A 6 -9.20 -9.92 -6.32
CA SER A 6 -9.43 -8.51 -6.64
C SER A 6 -8.33 -8.02 -7.57
N THR A 7 -8.74 -7.30 -8.62
CA THR A 7 -7.81 -6.76 -9.61
C THR A 7 -7.77 -5.24 -9.56
N PHE A 8 -6.61 -4.70 -9.92
CA PHE A 8 -6.45 -3.30 -10.29
C PHE A 8 -5.60 -3.22 -11.56
N ARG A 9 -5.83 -2.18 -12.36
CA ARG A 9 -5.01 -1.87 -13.52
C ARG A 9 -3.65 -1.33 -13.11
N SER A 10 -2.58 -1.97 -13.57
CA SER A 10 -1.20 -1.48 -13.39
C SER A 10 -0.86 -0.49 -14.50
N GLU A 11 -1.06 0.80 -14.24
CA GLU A 11 -0.73 1.92 -15.14
C GLU A 11 -0.48 3.23 -14.37
N PRO A 12 0.20 4.24 -14.98
CA PRO A 12 0.37 5.54 -14.35
C PRO A 12 -0.96 6.12 -13.86
N THR A 13 -1.09 6.29 -12.54
CA THR A 13 -2.35 6.67 -11.89
C THR A 13 -2.15 7.88 -11.00
N VAL A 14 -3.09 8.82 -11.05
CA VAL A 14 -3.17 9.94 -10.10
C VAL A 14 -4.25 9.61 -9.07
N PHE A 15 -3.86 9.54 -7.80
CA PHE A 15 -4.76 9.32 -6.68
C PHE A 15 -5.12 10.67 -6.07
N THR A 16 -6.41 10.93 -5.92
CA THR A 16 -6.90 12.12 -5.23
C THR A 16 -7.31 11.76 -3.80
N TYR A 17 -6.92 12.59 -2.83
CA TYR A 17 -7.22 12.40 -1.41
C TYR A 17 -7.54 13.74 -0.74
N ASP A 18 -7.77 13.73 0.58
CA ASP A 18 -8.09 14.93 1.36
C ASP A 18 -9.34 15.66 0.82
N GLU A 19 -10.42 14.91 0.62
CA GLU A 19 -11.70 15.39 0.07
C GLU A 19 -11.57 16.04 -1.32
N GLY A 20 -10.58 15.62 -2.12
CA GLY A 20 -10.38 16.20 -3.45
C GLY A 20 -9.28 17.26 -3.51
N ARG A 21 -8.74 17.69 -2.37
CA ARG A 21 -7.82 18.85 -2.30
C ARG A 21 -6.38 18.52 -2.66
N GLN A 22 -5.98 17.27 -2.56
CA GLN A 22 -4.61 16.85 -2.79
C GLN A 22 -4.52 15.67 -3.75
N THR A 23 -3.40 15.57 -4.47
CA THR A 23 -3.14 14.49 -5.42
C THR A 23 -1.80 13.83 -5.13
N TYR A 24 -1.70 12.55 -5.49
CA TYR A 24 -0.50 11.75 -5.36
C TYR A 24 -0.33 10.88 -6.60
N GLN A 25 0.84 10.95 -7.23
CA GLN A 25 1.17 10.22 -8.44
C GLN A 25 2.39 9.32 -8.20
N PRO A 26 2.20 8.09 -7.67
CA PRO A 26 3.27 7.13 -7.48
C PRO A 26 3.76 6.58 -8.82
N ARG A 27 4.99 6.07 -8.84
CA ARG A 27 5.58 5.40 -10.00
C ARG A 27 6.05 4.01 -9.61
N ASN A 28 5.92 3.05 -10.51
CA ASN A 28 6.58 1.75 -10.35
C ASN A 28 8.09 1.88 -10.57
N TYR A 29 8.85 0.92 -10.06
CA TYR A 29 10.29 0.87 -10.27
C TYR A 29 10.64 0.87 -11.77
N ASN A 30 11.55 1.77 -12.17
CA ASN A 30 11.95 1.99 -13.57
C ASN A 30 10.77 2.25 -14.55
N ASP A 31 9.63 2.76 -14.07
CA ASP A 31 8.44 3.03 -14.89
C ASP A 31 7.91 1.82 -15.65
N ARG A 32 8.07 0.64 -15.07
CA ARG A 32 7.55 -0.59 -15.66
C ARG A 32 6.16 -0.87 -15.10
N TYR A 33 5.20 -0.96 -16.01
CA TYR A 33 3.80 -1.25 -15.72
C TYR A 33 3.38 -2.46 -16.54
N PHE A 34 2.46 -3.27 -16.02
CA PHE A 34 1.91 -4.37 -16.79
C PHE A 34 0.95 -3.89 -17.87
N ASN A 35 0.33 -2.72 -17.70
CA ASN A 35 -0.69 -2.14 -18.59
C ASN A 35 -1.90 -3.06 -18.80
N GLU A 36 -2.24 -3.82 -17.77
CA GLU A 36 -3.38 -4.74 -17.70
C GLU A 36 -3.89 -4.81 -16.26
N GLU A 37 -5.05 -5.43 -16.08
CA GLU A 37 -5.53 -5.84 -14.76
C GLU A 37 -4.61 -6.91 -14.19
N ILE A 38 -4.09 -6.67 -12.99
CA ILE A 38 -3.31 -7.66 -12.24
C ILE A 38 -4.05 -8.02 -10.95
N ASP A 39 -3.95 -9.27 -10.52
CA ASP A 39 -4.48 -9.71 -9.24
C ASP A 39 -3.50 -9.43 -8.09
N MET A 40 -3.96 -9.61 -6.85
CA MET A 40 -3.16 -9.38 -5.65
C MET A 40 -1.90 -10.25 -5.61
N ARG A 41 -1.98 -11.48 -6.11
CA ARG A 41 -0.83 -12.39 -6.15
C ARG A 41 0.29 -11.83 -7.03
N LYS A 42 -0.06 -11.40 -8.25
CA LYS A 42 0.89 -10.80 -9.18
C LYS A 42 1.45 -9.50 -8.64
N ALA A 43 0.59 -8.64 -8.08
CA ALA A 43 0.98 -7.37 -7.49
C ALA A 43 1.99 -7.51 -6.33
N ILE A 44 1.78 -8.45 -5.41
CA ILE A 44 2.73 -8.72 -4.31
C ILE A 44 4.05 -9.27 -4.88
N ALA A 45 3.99 -10.20 -5.83
CA ALA A 45 5.18 -10.80 -6.43
C ALA A 45 6.06 -9.78 -7.19
N SER A 46 5.45 -8.77 -7.81
CA SER A 46 6.15 -7.71 -8.53
C SER A 46 6.40 -6.45 -7.70
N SER A 47 5.90 -6.39 -6.46
CA SER A 47 5.87 -5.18 -5.63
C SER A 47 5.30 -3.96 -6.38
N ASP A 48 4.14 -4.12 -7.02
CA ASP A 48 3.50 -3.06 -7.82
C ASP A 48 2.95 -1.92 -6.93
N ASN A 49 3.47 -0.71 -7.12
CA ASN A 49 3.13 0.46 -6.30
C ASN A 49 1.72 0.96 -6.59
N ILE A 50 1.24 0.85 -7.83
CA ILE A 50 -0.11 1.29 -8.21
C ILE A 50 -1.15 0.42 -7.52
N PHE A 51 -0.95 -0.88 -7.50
CA PHE A 51 -1.81 -1.82 -6.80
C PHE A 51 -1.77 -1.59 -5.28
N ALA A 52 -0.58 -1.36 -4.71
CA ALA A 52 -0.43 -1.07 -3.28
C ALA A 52 -1.23 0.16 -2.85
N VAL A 53 -1.13 1.27 -3.60
CA VAL A 53 -1.87 2.51 -3.30
C VAL A 53 -3.37 2.31 -3.50
N ASN A 54 -3.81 1.66 -4.58
CA ASN A 54 -5.22 1.30 -4.76
C ASN A 54 -5.77 0.48 -3.58
N SER A 55 -4.98 -0.47 -3.06
CA SER A 55 -5.38 -1.30 -1.92
C SER A 55 -5.55 -0.47 -0.65
N VAL A 56 -4.61 0.40 -0.33
CA VAL A 56 -4.71 1.31 0.83
C VAL A 56 -5.89 2.25 0.70
N MET A 57 -6.11 2.84 -0.48
CA MET A 57 -7.24 3.74 -0.73
C MET A 57 -8.59 3.02 -0.67
N SER A 58 -8.64 1.75 -1.08
CA SER A 58 -9.87 0.94 -1.03
C SER A 58 -10.22 0.44 0.37
N VAL A 59 -9.21 0.18 1.21
CA VAL A 59 -9.38 -0.25 2.61
C VAL A 59 -9.62 0.93 3.54
N GLY A 60 -8.96 2.06 3.27
CA GLY A 60 -8.86 3.20 4.18
C GLY A 60 -7.49 3.20 4.87
N PRO A 61 -6.70 4.30 4.76
CA PRO A 61 -5.37 4.35 5.36
C PRO A 61 -5.39 4.29 6.89
N GLU A 62 -6.47 4.71 7.55
CA GLU A 62 -6.67 4.58 8.99
C GLU A 62 -6.78 3.12 9.42
N GLU A 63 -7.51 2.29 8.66
CA GLU A 63 -7.65 0.85 8.93
C GLU A 63 -6.32 0.10 8.70
N VAL A 64 -5.53 0.55 7.73
CA VAL A 64 -4.17 0.06 7.51
C VAL A 64 -3.29 0.38 8.73
N ILE A 65 -3.34 1.61 9.25
CA ILE A 65 -2.63 1.99 10.47
C ILE A 65 -3.12 1.15 11.65
N ALA A 66 -4.43 0.98 11.83
CA ALA A 66 -4.99 0.18 12.91
C ALA A 66 -4.50 -1.28 12.85
N THR A 67 -4.37 -1.84 11.65
CA THR A 67 -3.80 -3.17 11.43
C THR A 67 -2.30 -3.20 11.76
N ALA A 68 -1.53 -2.21 11.31
CA ALA A 68 -0.11 -2.08 11.65
C ALA A 68 0.12 -2.01 13.17
N ARG A 69 -0.75 -1.31 13.92
CA ARG A 69 -0.73 -1.28 15.39
C ARG A 69 -0.96 -2.66 15.99
N LYS A 70 -1.91 -3.45 15.47
CA LYS A 70 -2.15 -4.84 15.91
C LYS A 70 -0.96 -5.76 15.64
N LEU A 71 -0.14 -5.45 14.63
CA LEU A 71 1.08 -6.18 14.29
C LEU A 71 2.31 -5.75 15.13
N GLY A 72 2.16 -4.78 16.03
CA GLY A 72 3.24 -4.32 16.91
C GLY A 72 4.11 -3.20 16.33
N ILE A 73 3.66 -2.52 15.26
CA ILE A 73 4.30 -1.28 14.80
C ILE A 73 3.77 -0.13 15.66
N GLU A 74 4.63 0.59 16.37
CA GLU A 74 4.31 1.76 17.21
C GLU A 74 4.78 3.08 16.61
N SER A 75 5.72 3.02 15.67
CA SER A 75 6.26 4.13 14.89
C SER A 75 5.17 5.06 14.32
N ALA A 76 5.46 6.36 14.27
CA ALA A 76 4.50 7.37 13.83
C ALA A 76 4.17 7.21 12.32
N MET A 77 2.89 7.27 11.99
CA MET A 77 2.36 7.15 10.63
C MET A 77 1.27 8.19 10.42
N GLN A 78 1.03 8.59 9.17
CA GLN A 78 -0.08 9.46 8.79
C GLN A 78 -0.98 8.74 7.77
N PRO A 79 -2.30 8.97 7.81
CA PRO A 79 -3.26 8.33 6.91
C PRO A 79 -3.25 9.00 5.53
N VAL A 80 -2.16 8.84 4.78
CA VAL A 80 -1.96 9.43 3.45
C VAL A 80 -1.63 8.35 2.41
N PRO A 81 -1.85 8.58 1.11
CA PRO A 81 -1.62 7.55 0.08
C PRO A 81 -0.20 6.97 0.06
N SER A 82 0.81 7.78 0.39
CA SER A 82 2.21 7.35 0.45
C SER A 82 2.51 6.34 1.57
N LEU A 83 1.59 6.14 2.53
CA LEU A 83 1.64 5.06 3.52
C LEU A 83 1.83 3.69 2.85
N ALA A 84 1.19 3.49 1.69
CA ALA A 84 1.26 2.24 0.94
C ALA A 84 2.69 1.87 0.49
N LEU A 85 3.58 2.85 0.36
CA LEU A 85 4.92 2.67 -0.18
C LEU A 85 6.02 2.74 0.89
N GLY A 86 5.66 2.64 2.17
CA GLY A 86 6.62 2.65 3.27
C GLY A 86 7.28 4.01 3.51
N ALA A 87 6.54 5.11 3.30
CA ALA A 87 7.06 6.47 3.49
C ALA A 87 7.42 6.83 4.96
N PHE A 88 7.02 6.00 5.93
CA PHE A 88 7.28 6.21 7.35
C PHE A 88 8.34 5.22 7.85
N PRO A 89 9.41 5.69 8.50
CA PRO A 89 10.43 4.81 9.05
C PRO A 89 9.86 3.99 10.22
N VAL A 90 10.24 2.72 10.27
CA VAL A 90 9.88 1.77 11.33
C VAL A 90 11.18 1.08 11.78
N SER A 91 11.32 0.81 13.07
CA SER A 91 12.54 0.15 13.56
C SER A 91 12.62 -1.30 13.08
N PRO A 92 13.84 -1.86 12.90
CA PRO A 92 14.00 -3.28 12.57
C PRO A 92 13.34 -4.24 13.57
N TYR A 93 13.28 -3.84 14.84
CA TYR A 93 12.62 -4.63 15.90
C TYR A 93 11.11 -4.71 15.69
N GLU A 94 10.45 -3.58 15.42
CA GLU A 94 9.01 -3.55 15.10
C GLU A 94 8.71 -4.33 13.81
N MET A 95 9.57 -4.20 12.79
CA MET A 95 9.44 -4.98 11.56
C MET A 95 9.56 -6.48 11.82
N ALA A 96 10.52 -6.91 12.64
CA ALA A 96 10.66 -8.32 13.01
C ALA A 96 9.42 -8.84 13.78
N SER A 97 8.89 -8.03 14.71
CA SER A 97 7.64 -8.34 15.41
C SER A 97 6.47 -8.51 14.44
N ALA A 98 6.27 -7.56 13.53
CA ALA A 98 5.16 -7.60 12.57
C ALA A 98 5.23 -8.81 11.64
N PHE A 99 6.42 -9.13 11.12
CA PHE A 99 6.61 -10.28 10.24
C PHE A 99 6.51 -11.62 10.98
N SER A 100 6.81 -11.67 12.28
CA SER A 100 6.69 -12.91 13.08
C SER A 100 5.26 -13.45 13.18
N VAL A 101 4.23 -12.59 12.99
CA VAL A 101 2.82 -13.00 12.99
C VAL A 101 2.46 -13.87 11.78
N LEU A 102 3.21 -13.75 10.68
CA LEU A 102 2.97 -14.47 9.43
C LEU A 102 3.86 -15.72 9.28
N ALA A 103 4.92 -15.84 10.06
CA ALA A 103 5.99 -16.83 9.93
C ALA A 103 5.65 -18.19 10.56
#